data_AF-A0A8H7VY17-F1
#
_entry.id   AF-A0A8H7VY17-F1
#
_cell.length_a   1.000
_cell.length_b   1.000
_cell.length_c   1.000
_cell.angle_alpha   90.00
_cell.angle_beta   90.00
_cell.angle_gamma   90.00
#
_symmetry.space_group_name_H-M   'P 1'
#
loop_
_entity.id
_entity.type
_entity.pdbx_description
1 polymer ?
#
loop_
_entity_poly.entity_id
_entity_poly.type
_entity_poly.pdbx_seq_one_letter_code
_entity_poly.pdbx_strand_id
1 'polypeptide(L)'
;KKRSHPSTSMMKSGIVDSKSQLLEQRSHQVMTLLQQQTKLIANANGLPTPHLDADADLSVYNTPLLKKFSVDVNLIWSLAVALYKGTVQTWFRELVSPGLTSQLDVIRRQSGSDQFACAFTYLSFGQRDLASEEAKKNKDFQLAMYISHSEFKNVKYLAQDHIHTLTAQGQWQDMSSFHKRCWYAVAGQLGYSDTDKLTVTERVSWQCTLGMYLWYGNEADETPSLERYNRTFDESVANIHHLKTTKYTASPDLSCLWYQLLQWWLGDASVAQIDAWPLDLVWLLNIYKPSGSIDSSYLLKWVEQLERIDQAELAIYAALFLPEPQQRVNDILRQCEWTDEDKLLNVYHIPSKNLCLAKALHAHDEWDFIEEYKILLEGALYEQAKMNLLCFVLPVYFKCKVDDTSIEKCLSYTKAYPKGQDELIQHIQNTLTYLLTNDKNAETSQMLVEKLKQVPSKYRGRHTEELFKNLIEAVLF
;
A
#
# COMPACT_ATOMS: atom_id res chain seq x y z
N LYS A 1 14.07 15.55 38.04
CA LYS A 1 13.02 16.30 37.31
C LYS A 1 11.95 15.31 36.89
N LYS A 2 10.85 15.24 37.65
CA LYS A 2 9.69 14.39 37.37
C LYS A 2 8.95 14.97 36.15
N ARG A 3 8.78 14.19 35.09
CA ARG A 3 7.74 14.46 34.08
C ARG A 3 6.51 13.68 34.50
N SER A 4 5.51 14.39 35.00
CA SER A 4 4.15 13.88 35.10
C SER A 4 3.60 13.77 33.68
N HIS A 5 3.39 12.56 33.19
CA HIS A 5 2.56 12.34 32.01
C HIS A 5 1.09 12.33 32.47
N PRO A 6 0.20 13.10 31.84
CA PRO A 6 -1.21 13.06 32.17
C PRO A 6 -1.79 11.75 31.66
N SER A 7 -2.18 10.87 32.59
CA SER A 7 -3.14 9.80 32.36
C SER A 7 -4.52 10.42 32.11
N THR A 8 -4.74 10.93 30.91
CA THR A 8 -6.08 11.24 30.43
C THR A 8 -6.47 10.15 29.46
N SER A 9 -7.27 9.21 29.95
CA SER A 9 -8.31 8.56 29.16
C SER A 9 -9.15 9.69 28.54
N MET A 10 -8.76 10.12 27.34
CA MET A 10 -9.63 10.91 26.49
C MET A 10 -10.49 9.91 25.73
N MET A 11 -11.67 9.60 26.28
CA MET A 11 -12.82 9.39 25.42
C MET A 11 -12.91 10.63 24.51
N LYS A 12 -12.33 10.55 23.31
CA LYS A 12 -12.61 11.50 22.24
C LYS A 12 -14.05 11.23 21.80
N SER A 13 -15.01 11.82 22.49
CA SER A 13 -16.29 12.17 21.88
C SER A 13 -16.04 13.33 20.90
N GLY A 14 -15.28 13.06 19.85
CA GLY A 14 -15.06 13.99 18.76
C GLY A 14 -16.17 13.79 17.75
N ILE A 15 -16.82 14.87 17.33
CA ILE A 15 -17.64 14.88 16.11
C ILE A 15 -16.74 14.29 15.01
N VAL A 16 -16.96 13.02 14.66
CA VAL A 16 -16.19 12.36 13.62
C VAL A 16 -16.59 13.05 12.32
N ASP A 17 -15.64 13.77 11.72
CA ASP A 17 -15.83 14.36 10.38
C ASP A 17 -16.34 13.25 9.46
N SER A 18 -17.39 13.53 8.68
CA SER A 18 -17.98 12.56 7.75
C SER A 18 -16.94 12.02 6.76
N LYS A 19 -15.90 12.81 6.45
CA LYS A 19 -14.74 12.37 5.66
C LYS A 19 -13.90 11.32 6.39
N SER A 20 -13.69 11.48 7.70
CA SER A 20 -12.94 10.52 8.52
C SER A 20 -13.69 9.20 8.61
N GLN A 21 -15.01 9.24 8.81
CA GLN A 21 -15.85 8.05 8.86
C GLN A 21 -15.89 7.32 7.50
N LEU A 22 -15.95 8.06 6.40
CA LEU A 22 -15.92 7.48 5.06
C LEU A 22 -14.58 6.78 4.79
N LEU A 23 -13.48 7.38 5.22
CA LEU A 23 -12.14 6.81 5.07
C LEU A 23 -11.95 5.54 5.94
N GLU A 24 -12.48 5.54 7.16
CA GLU A 24 -12.47 4.36 8.03
C GLU A 24 -13.26 3.19 7.39
N GLN A 25 -14.49 3.46 6.92
CA GLN A 25 -15.31 2.46 6.21
C GLN A 25 -14.59 1.92 4.96
N ARG A 26 -13.91 2.80 4.22
CA ARG A 26 -13.15 2.41 3.02
C ARG A 26 -11.96 1.54 3.39
N SER A 27 -11.22 1.92 4.43
CA SER A 27 -10.04 1.18 4.90
C SER A 27 -10.42 -0.22 5.36
N HIS A 28 -11.50 -0.34 6.15
CA HIS A 28 -12.02 -1.64 6.58
C HIS A 28 -12.42 -2.50 5.37
N GLN A 29 -13.21 -1.95 4.43
CA GLN A 29 -13.64 -2.68 3.23
C GLN A 29 -12.46 -3.15 2.37
N VAL A 30 -11.46 -2.29 2.15
CA VAL A 30 -10.25 -2.64 1.39
C VAL A 30 -9.52 -3.79 2.05
N MET A 31 -9.28 -3.72 3.37
CA MET A 31 -8.54 -4.76 4.08
C MET A 31 -9.31 -6.08 4.13
N THR A 32 -10.64 -6.05 4.28
CA THR A 32 -11.48 -7.26 4.21
C THR A 32 -11.39 -7.92 2.82
N LEU A 33 -11.49 -7.13 1.75
CA LEU A 33 -11.38 -7.65 0.37
C LEU A 33 -9.99 -8.20 0.08
N LEU A 34 -8.94 -7.59 0.63
CA LEU A 34 -7.59 -8.12 0.49
C LEU A 34 -7.46 -9.46 1.19
N GLN A 35 -7.91 -9.57 2.44
CA GLN A 35 -7.86 -10.82 3.23
C GLN A 35 -8.55 -11.99 2.51
N GLN A 36 -9.57 -11.72 1.68
CA GLN A 36 -10.26 -12.73 0.88
C GLN A 36 -9.48 -13.18 -0.36
N GLN A 37 -8.47 -12.42 -0.78
CA GLN A 37 -7.65 -12.67 -1.98
C GLN A 37 -6.19 -13.02 -1.64
N THR A 38 -5.88 -13.20 -0.36
CA THR A 38 -4.51 -13.44 0.10
C THR A 38 -4.48 -14.57 1.10
N LYS A 39 -3.44 -15.39 1.02
CA LYS A 39 -3.14 -16.47 1.95
C LYS A 39 -1.91 -16.12 2.78
N LEU A 40 -2.00 -16.35 4.08
CA LEU A 40 -0.85 -16.25 4.97
C LEU A 40 -0.19 -17.61 5.11
N ILE A 41 1.09 -17.71 4.74
CA ILE A 41 1.88 -18.92 4.93
C ILE A 41 2.59 -18.80 6.27
N ALA A 42 2.22 -19.64 7.23
CA ALA A 42 2.83 -19.66 8.56
C ALA A 42 4.33 -19.98 8.48
N ASN A 43 5.12 -19.29 9.29
CA ASN A 43 6.54 -19.56 9.49
C ASN A 43 6.75 -20.03 10.92
N ALA A 44 7.32 -21.23 11.11
CA ALA A 44 7.46 -21.85 12.43
C ALA A 44 8.25 -20.99 13.44
N ASN A 45 9.17 -20.16 12.95
CA ASN A 45 10.07 -19.36 13.80
C ASN A 45 9.95 -17.84 13.55
N GLY A 46 8.91 -17.38 12.85
CA GLY A 46 8.78 -15.97 12.47
C GLY A 46 7.35 -15.56 12.16
N LEU A 47 7.18 -14.30 11.72
CA LEU A 47 5.91 -13.83 11.18
C LEU A 47 5.54 -14.62 9.91
N PRO A 48 4.24 -14.78 9.61
CA PRO A 48 3.82 -15.40 8.37
C PRO A 48 4.16 -14.51 7.17
N THR A 49 4.27 -15.13 6.01
CA THR A 49 4.46 -14.43 4.75
C THR A 49 3.12 -14.33 4.02
N PRO A 50 2.67 -13.12 3.63
CA PRO A 50 1.48 -12.98 2.81
C PRO A 50 1.75 -13.32 1.35
N HIS A 51 0.82 -14.04 0.73
CA HIS A 51 0.82 -14.36 -0.69
C HIS A 51 -0.52 -13.96 -1.30
N LEU A 52 -0.46 -13.19 -2.39
CA LEU A 52 -1.63 -12.89 -3.20
C LEU A 52 -2.04 -14.14 -3.98
N ASP A 53 -3.33 -14.45 -3.98
CA ASP A 53 -3.88 -15.57 -4.73
C ASP A 53 -3.73 -15.35 -6.25
N ALA A 54 -3.57 -16.45 -7.00
CA ALA A 54 -3.35 -16.40 -8.44
C ALA A 54 -4.54 -15.81 -9.22
N ASP A 55 -5.74 -15.88 -8.66
CA ASP A 55 -6.99 -15.32 -9.18
C ASP A 55 -7.39 -13.99 -8.55
N ALA A 56 -6.50 -13.35 -7.77
CA ALA A 56 -6.75 -12.04 -7.20
C ALA A 56 -7.00 -10.99 -8.30
N ASP A 57 -8.07 -10.20 -8.11
CA ASP A 57 -8.54 -9.21 -9.08
C ASP A 57 -8.68 -7.84 -8.41
N LEU A 58 -7.91 -6.87 -8.90
CA LEU A 58 -7.97 -5.48 -8.44
C LEU A 58 -9.37 -4.85 -8.65
N SER A 59 -10.22 -5.40 -9.52
CA SER A 59 -11.55 -4.84 -9.78
C SER A 59 -12.52 -4.94 -8.61
N VAL A 60 -12.28 -5.86 -7.66
CA VAL A 60 -13.17 -6.03 -6.50
C VAL A 60 -13.18 -4.80 -5.58
N TYR A 61 -12.13 -3.98 -5.63
CA TYR A 61 -12.04 -2.74 -4.86
C TYR A 61 -12.85 -1.58 -5.45
N ASN A 62 -13.42 -1.73 -6.65
CA ASN A 62 -14.33 -0.76 -7.26
C ASN A 62 -15.76 -0.90 -6.68
N THR A 63 -15.90 -0.51 -5.41
CA THR A 63 -17.13 -0.72 -4.65
C THR A 63 -18.08 0.48 -4.74
N PRO A 64 -19.37 0.32 -4.37
CA PRO A 64 -20.28 1.45 -4.25
C PRO A 64 -19.81 2.53 -3.28
N LEU A 65 -18.97 2.17 -2.30
CA LEU A 65 -18.40 3.12 -1.33
C LEU A 65 -17.41 4.07 -2.01
N LEU A 66 -16.62 3.58 -2.97
CA LEU A 66 -15.68 4.40 -3.73
C LEU A 66 -16.39 5.55 -4.49
N LYS A 67 -17.62 5.31 -4.96
CA LYS A 67 -18.44 6.31 -5.65
C LYS A 67 -18.84 7.51 -4.78
N LYS A 68 -18.65 7.42 -3.45
CA LYS A 68 -18.86 8.55 -2.54
C LYS A 68 -17.66 9.52 -2.48
N PHE A 69 -16.51 9.13 -3.05
CA PHE A 69 -15.34 10.00 -3.19
C PHE A 69 -15.43 10.85 -4.47
N SER A 70 -14.44 11.72 -4.71
CA SER A 70 -14.42 12.60 -5.88
C SER A 70 -14.38 11.83 -7.20
N VAL A 71 -14.77 12.50 -8.29
CA VAL A 71 -14.71 11.94 -9.64
C VAL A 71 -13.28 11.53 -9.98
N ASP A 72 -12.27 12.34 -9.63
CA ASP A 72 -10.87 12.01 -9.92
C ASP A 72 -10.39 10.75 -9.20
N VAL A 73 -10.81 10.54 -7.95
CA VAL A 73 -10.52 9.31 -7.19
C VAL A 73 -11.18 8.10 -7.87
N ASN A 74 -12.42 8.24 -8.33
CA ASN A 74 -13.08 7.16 -9.07
C ASN A 74 -12.40 6.87 -10.41
N LEU A 75 -11.97 7.90 -11.13
CA LEU A 75 -11.30 7.77 -12.42
C LEU A 75 -9.95 7.07 -12.29
N ILE A 76 -9.08 7.50 -11.37
CA ILE A 76 -7.77 6.85 -11.18
C ILE A 76 -7.93 5.37 -10.77
N TRP A 77 -8.90 5.06 -9.91
CA TRP A 77 -9.22 3.67 -9.54
C TRP A 77 -9.72 2.84 -10.72
N SER A 78 -10.66 3.37 -11.50
CA SER A 78 -11.20 2.67 -12.68
C SER A 78 -10.10 2.43 -13.73
N LEU A 79 -9.16 3.36 -13.87
CA LEU A 79 -8.00 3.22 -14.74
C LEU A 79 -7.04 2.15 -14.22
N ALA A 80 -6.74 2.12 -12.92
CA ALA A 80 -5.88 1.09 -12.33
C ALA A 80 -6.41 -0.32 -12.62
N VAL A 81 -7.73 -0.51 -12.51
CA VAL A 81 -8.41 -1.76 -12.88
C VAL A 81 -8.26 -2.05 -14.37
N ALA A 82 -8.47 -1.06 -15.24
CA ALA A 82 -8.33 -1.24 -16.69
C ALA A 82 -6.90 -1.57 -17.10
N LEU A 83 -5.90 -0.98 -16.46
CA LEU A 83 -4.47 -1.27 -16.68
C LEU A 83 -4.13 -2.69 -16.22
N TYR A 84 -4.61 -3.11 -15.04
CA TYR A 84 -4.42 -4.46 -14.53
C TYR A 84 -5.06 -5.53 -15.45
N LYS A 85 -6.24 -5.24 -16.01
CA LYS A 85 -6.97 -6.14 -16.92
C LYS A 85 -6.53 -6.06 -18.39
N GLY A 86 -5.63 -5.14 -18.74
CA GLY A 86 -5.22 -4.92 -20.14
C GLY A 86 -6.30 -4.30 -21.03
N THR A 87 -7.28 -3.60 -20.46
CA THR A 87 -8.42 -3.00 -21.18
C THR A 87 -8.34 -1.46 -21.30
N VAL A 88 -7.15 -0.89 -21.12
CA VAL A 88 -6.91 0.57 -21.09
C VAL A 88 -7.43 1.32 -22.33
N GLN A 89 -7.34 0.73 -23.52
CA GLN A 89 -7.83 1.36 -24.75
C GLN A 89 -9.35 1.51 -24.75
N THR A 90 -10.08 0.54 -24.19
CA THR A 90 -11.54 0.58 -24.04
C THR A 90 -11.94 1.59 -22.96
N TRP A 91 -11.23 1.57 -21.82
CA TRP A 91 -11.44 2.56 -20.76
C TRP A 91 -11.29 4.01 -21.27
N PHE A 92 -10.28 4.28 -22.11
CA PHE A 92 -10.11 5.59 -22.72
C PHE A 92 -11.27 6.00 -23.63
N ARG A 93 -11.82 5.05 -24.40
CA ARG A 93 -12.99 5.31 -25.26
C ARG A 93 -14.19 5.71 -24.42
N GLU A 94 -14.42 5.01 -23.32
CA GLU A 94 -15.48 5.32 -22.36
C GLU A 94 -15.29 6.68 -21.69
N LEU A 95 -14.05 7.03 -21.32
CA LEU A 95 -13.71 8.33 -20.73
C LEU A 95 -14.10 9.50 -21.64
N VAL A 96 -13.77 9.41 -22.93
CA VAL A 96 -13.99 10.53 -23.86
C VAL A 96 -15.37 10.53 -24.51
N SER A 97 -16.04 9.38 -24.58
CA SER A 97 -17.35 9.19 -25.24
C SER A 97 -18.40 10.28 -24.91
N PRO A 98 -18.57 10.74 -23.65
CA PRO A 98 -19.56 11.78 -23.32
C PRO A 98 -19.36 13.10 -24.09
N GLY A 99 -18.13 13.42 -24.49
CA GLY A 99 -17.81 14.64 -25.25
C GLY A 99 -18.05 14.54 -26.76
N LEU A 100 -18.37 13.35 -27.29
CA LEU A 100 -18.44 13.12 -28.72
C LEU A 100 -19.56 13.91 -29.39
N THR A 101 -20.77 13.85 -28.83
CA THR A 101 -21.96 14.49 -29.42
C THR A 101 -21.79 16.00 -29.53
N SER A 102 -21.29 16.64 -28.46
CA SER A 102 -21.03 18.08 -28.47
C SER A 102 -19.93 18.45 -29.47
N GLN A 103 -18.87 17.65 -29.58
CA GLN A 103 -17.80 17.90 -30.55
C GLN A 103 -18.29 17.74 -32.00
N LEU A 104 -19.14 16.74 -32.29
CA LEU A 104 -19.75 16.57 -33.60
C LEU A 104 -20.60 17.78 -33.99
N ASP A 105 -21.37 18.34 -33.07
CA ASP A 105 -22.17 19.55 -33.33
C ASP A 105 -21.29 20.76 -33.62
N VAL A 106 -20.18 20.93 -32.89
CA VAL A 106 -19.20 21.99 -33.14
C VAL A 106 -18.57 21.82 -34.52
N ILE A 107 -18.11 20.62 -34.87
CA ILE A 107 -17.47 20.33 -36.15
C ILE A 107 -18.44 20.49 -37.33
N ARG A 108 -19.70 20.08 -37.20
CA ARG A 108 -20.71 20.28 -38.24
C ARG A 108 -20.98 21.76 -38.50
N ARG A 109 -20.93 22.61 -37.46
CA ARG A 109 -21.10 24.06 -37.61
C ARG A 109 -19.86 24.74 -38.21
N GLN A 110 -18.66 24.33 -37.79
CA GLN A 110 -17.41 25.00 -38.19
C GLN A 110 -16.81 24.46 -39.49
N SER A 111 -17.09 23.21 -39.82
CA SER A 111 -16.44 22.47 -40.92
C SER A 111 -17.45 21.60 -41.68
N GLY A 112 -18.72 21.98 -41.67
CA GLY A 112 -19.80 21.20 -42.29
C GLY A 112 -19.67 21.00 -43.81
N SER A 113 -18.82 21.78 -44.48
CA SER A 113 -18.49 21.59 -45.90
C SER A 113 -17.49 20.45 -46.14
N ASP A 114 -16.74 20.02 -45.12
CA ASP A 114 -15.76 18.95 -45.25
C ASP A 114 -16.39 17.60 -44.90
N GLN A 115 -16.49 16.75 -45.92
CA GLN A 115 -17.08 15.41 -45.86
C GLN A 115 -16.41 14.50 -44.83
N PHE A 116 -15.11 14.69 -44.56
CA PHE A 116 -14.35 13.85 -43.65
C PHE A 116 -14.23 14.40 -42.22
N ALA A 117 -14.77 15.59 -41.94
CA ALA A 117 -14.68 16.18 -40.59
C ALA A 117 -15.36 15.31 -39.51
N CYS A 118 -16.52 14.72 -39.83
CA CYS A 118 -17.19 13.79 -38.91
C CYS A 118 -16.40 12.48 -38.75
N ALA A 119 -15.87 11.93 -39.84
CA ALA A 119 -15.03 10.72 -39.80
C ALA A 119 -13.80 10.92 -38.91
N PHE A 120 -13.10 12.05 -39.07
CA PHE A 120 -11.95 12.39 -38.23
C PHE A 120 -12.35 12.60 -36.76
N THR A 121 -13.50 13.23 -36.52
CA THR A 121 -14.02 13.39 -35.15
C THR A 121 -14.25 12.03 -34.50
N TYR A 122 -14.91 11.09 -35.18
CA TYR A 122 -15.08 9.73 -34.67
C TYR A 122 -13.73 9.02 -34.39
N LEU A 123 -12.74 9.16 -35.28
CA LEU A 123 -11.39 8.63 -35.02
C LEU A 123 -10.74 9.23 -33.77
N SER A 124 -10.87 10.53 -33.57
CA SER A 124 -10.30 11.22 -32.40
C SER A 124 -10.93 10.78 -31.07
N PHE A 125 -12.13 10.18 -31.10
CA PHE A 125 -12.79 9.57 -29.94
C PHE A 125 -12.67 8.03 -29.90
N GLY A 126 -11.87 7.45 -30.79
CA GLY A 126 -11.66 6.00 -30.88
C GLY A 126 -12.90 5.23 -31.39
N GLN A 127 -13.90 5.91 -31.94
CA GLN A 127 -15.12 5.33 -32.50
C GLN A 127 -14.88 4.80 -33.91
N ARG A 128 -14.08 3.75 -34.02
CA ARG A 128 -13.60 3.19 -35.31
C ARG A 128 -14.73 2.76 -36.23
N ASP A 129 -15.76 2.10 -35.70
CA ASP A 129 -16.90 1.63 -36.52
C ASP A 129 -17.65 2.80 -37.14
N LEU A 130 -17.98 3.83 -36.34
CA LEU A 130 -18.65 5.03 -36.82
C LEU A 130 -17.76 5.80 -37.81
N ALA A 131 -16.46 5.90 -37.55
CA ALA A 131 -15.51 6.50 -38.48
C ALA A 131 -15.42 5.75 -39.82
N SER A 132 -15.44 4.41 -39.78
CA SER A 132 -15.44 3.55 -40.97
C SER A 132 -16.72 3.77 -41.78
N GLU A 133 -17.88 3.78 -41.13
CA GLU A 133 -19.15 4.04 -41.81
C GLU A 133 -19.21 5.44 -42.44
N GLU A 134 -18.70 6.48 -41.77
CA GLU A 134 -18.58 7.81 -42.37
C GLU A 134 -17.62 7.83 -43.57
N ALA A 135 -16.49 7.13 -43.51
CA ALA A 135 -15.58 7.03 -44.66
C ALA A 135 -16.26 6.32 -45.86
N LYS A 136 -17.04 5.26 -45.62
CA LYS A 136 -17.83 4.57 -46.66
C LYS A 136 -18.89 5.49 -47.28
N LYS A 137 -19.61 6.27 -46.47
CA LYS A 137 -20.61 7.24 -46.97
C LYS A 137 -19.98 8.27 -47.90
N ASN A 138 -18.74 8.65 -47.64
CA ASN A 138 -17.95 9.55 -48.47
C ASN A 138 -17.13 8.84 -49.56
N LYS A 139 -17.45 7.57 -49.85
CA LYS A 139 -16.91 6.76 -50.95
C LYS A 139 -15.41 6.43 -50.85
N ASP A 140 -14.79 6.58 -49.68
CA ASP A 140 -13.43 6.09 -49.43
C ASP A 140 -13.47 4.74 -48.70
N PHE A 141 -13.74 3.69 -49.48
CA PHE A 141 -13.84 2.32 -48.98
C PHE A 141 -12.49 1.78 -48.47
N GLN A 142 -11.39 2.25 -49.04
CA GLN A 142 -10.05 1.81 -48.65
C GLN A 142 -9.69 2.35 -47.26
N LEU A 143 -9.92 3.65 -47.03
CA LEU A 143 -9.78 4.25 -45.72
C LEU A 143 -10.71 3.58 -44.70
N ALA A 144 -11.97 3.36 -45.06
CA ALA A 144 -12.93 2.70 -44.18
C ALA A 144 -12.47 1.30 -43.74
N MET A 145 -11.91 0.52 -44.69
CA MET A 145 -11.35 -0.80 -44.41
C MET A 145 -10.17 -0.70 -43.45
N TYR A 146 -9.20 0.20 -43.68
CA TYR A 146 -8.05 0.34 -42.78
C TYR A 146 -8.45 0.85 -41.39
N ILE A 147 -9.41 1.76 -41.28
CA ILE A 147 -9.98 2.19 -40.00
C ILE A 147 -10.52 0.99 -39.22
N SER A 148 -11.36 0.17 -39.86
CA SER A 148 -12.00 -0.99 -39.21
C SER A 148 -10.99 -2.04 -38.73
N HIS A 149 -9.88 -2.19 -39.45
CA HIS A 149 -8.85 -3.18 -39.11
C HIS A 149 -7.75 -2.66 -38.18
N SER A 150 -7.69 -1.35 -37.92
CA SER A 150 -6.64 -0.72 -37.12
C SER A 150 -6.57 -1.19 -35.66
N GLU A 151 -7.61 -1.85 -35.14
CA GLU A 151 -7.62 -2.43 -33.79
C GLU A 151 -6.92 -3.78 -33.70
N PHE A 152 -7.03 -4.59 -34.75
CA PHE A 152 -6.70 -6.02 -34.70
C PHE A 152 -5.57 -6.40 -35.65
N LYS A 153 -5.13 -5.47 -36.51
CA LYS A 153 -4.11 -5.70 -37.53
C LYS A 153 -3.18 -4.51 -37.59
N ASN A 154 -1.90 -4.78 -37.84
CA ASN A 154 -0.94 -3.72 -38.16
C ASN A 154 -1.18 -3.19 -39.60
N VAL A 155 -2.12 -2.24 -39.72
CA VAL A 155 -2.46 -1.59 -41.00
C VAL A 155 -1.59 -0.40 -41.32
N LYS A 156 -0.67 0.00 -40.44
CA LYS A 156 0.05 1.27 -40.55
C LYS A 156 0.94 1.30 -41.79
N TYR A 157 1.72 0.25 -42.01
CA TYR A 157 2.59 0.15 -43.18
C TYR A 157 1.78 0.19 -44.48
N LEU A 158 0.64 -0.53 -44.52
CA LEU A 158 -0.26 -0.52 -45.68
C LEU A 158 -0.87 0.86 -45.92
N ALA A 159 -1.30 1.55 -44.86
CA ALA A 159 -1.83 2.90 -44.96
C ALA A 159 -0.74 3.89 -45.43
N GLN A 160 0.49 3.76 -44.93
CA GLN A 160 1.62 4.58 -45.38
C GLN A 160 1.91 4.35 -46.87
N ASP A 161 2.04 3.11 -47.31
CA ASP A 161 2.26 2.77 -48.72
C ASP A 161 1.13 3.29 -49.62
N HIS A 162 -0.12 3.20 -49.14
CA HIS A 162 -1.27 3.74 -49.86
C HIS A 162 -1.23 5.27 -49.97
N ILE A 163 -0.83 5.98 -48.91
CA ILE A 163 -0.62 7.45 -48.94
C ILE A 163 0.43 7.81 -50.01
N HIS A 164 1.53 7.05 -50.12
CA HIS A 164 2.54 7.27 -51.16
C HIS A 164 1.95 7.07 -52.56
N THR A 165 1.13 6.05 -52.74
CA THR A 165 0.43 5.76 -54.01
C THR A 165 -0.52 6.91 -54.40
N LEU A 166 -1.36 7.36 -53.46
CA LEU A 166 -2.28 8.49 -53.65
C LEU A 166 -1.53 9.79 -53.99
N THR A 167 -0.35 9.99 -53.38
CA THR A 167 0.52 11.14 -53.64
C THR A 167 1.11 11.08 -55.05
N ALA A 168 1.64 9.92 -55.45
CA ALA A 168 2.21 9.70 -56.79
C ALA A 168 1.16 9.85 -57.91
N GLN A 169 -0.11 9.52 -57.62
CA GLN A 169 -1.23 9.67 -58.54
C GLN A 169 -1.84 11.08 -58.56
N GLY A 170 -1.34 12.01 -57.74
CA GLY A 170 -1.85 13.38 -57.64
C GLY A 170 -3.13 13.55 -56.83
N GLN A 171 -3.85 12.46 -56.53
CA GLN A 171 -5.12 12.47 -55.80
C GLN A 171 -4.99 13.07 -54.40
N TRP A 172 -3.82 12.93 -53.77
CA TRP A 172 -3.55 13.46 -52.44
C TRP A 172 -3.71 14.98 -52.35
N GLN A 173 -3.35 15.73 -53.41
CA GLN A 173 -3.42 17.20 -53.37
C GLN A 173 -4.86 17.71 -53.35
N ASP A 174 -5.79 16.96 -53.94
CA ASP A 174 -7.21 17.31 -54.02
C ASP A 174 -7.97 16.95 -52.73
N MET A 175 -7.36 16.18 -51.83
CA MET A 175 -7.98 15.77 -50.56
C MET A 175 -8.05 16.92 -49.56
N SER A 176 -9.16 16.98 -48.82
CA SER A 176 -9.35 17.95 -47.74
C SER A 176 -8.38 17.71 -46.58
N SER A 177 -8.20 18.72 -45.72
CA SER A 177 -7.34 18.56 -44.53
C SER A 177 -7.84 17.45 -43.61
N PHE A 178 -9.16 17.32 -43.42
CA PHE A 178 -9.69 16.26 -42.56
C PHE A 178 -9.53 14.87 -43.19
N HIS A 179 -9.65 14.76 -44.52
CA HIS A 179 -9.42 13.51 -45.23
C HIS A 179 -7.97 13.02 -45.06
N LYS A 180 -7.00 13.91 -45.26
CA LYS A 180 -5.57 13.64 -45.01
C LYS A 180 -5.31 13.26 -43.55
N ARG A 181 -5.95 13.95 -42.59
CA ARG A 181 -5.82 13.63 -41.16
C ARG A 181 -6.34 12.22 -40.82
N CYS A 182 -7.43 11.77 -41.44
CA CYS A 182 -7.91 10.39 -41.27
C CYS A 182 -6.87 9.37 -41.75
N TRP A 183 -6.32 9.58 -42.95
CA TRP A 183 -5.26 8.73 -43.50
C TRP A 183 -4.01 8.71 -42.61
N TYR A 184 -3.53 9.87 -42.19
CA TYR A 184 -2.37 9.98 -41.31
C TYR A 184 -2.59 9.34 -39.94
N ALA A 185 -3.79 9.48 -39.35
CA ALA A 185 -4.13 8.83 -38.10
C ALA A 185 -4.00 7.30 -38.21
N VAL A 186 -4.61 6.69 -39.24
CA VAL A 186 -4.54 5.24 -39.47
C VAL A 186 -3.12 4.77 -39.82
N ALA A 187 -2.32 5.62 -40.47
CA ALA A 187 -0.90 5.40 -40.72
C ALA A 187 -0.01 5.53 -39.47
N GLY A 188 -0.59 5.90 -38.31
CA GLY A 188 0.11 6.11 -37.05
C GLY A 188 0.99 7.37 -37.02
N GLN A 189 0.76 8.31 -37.94
CA GLN A 189 1.50 9.56 -38.08
C GLN A 189 0.67 10.70 -37.48
N LEU A 190 0.76 10.88 -36.16
CA LEU A 190 -0.07 11.85 -35.42
C LEU A 190 0.53 13.26 -35.33
N GLY A 191 1.79 13.42 -35.74
CA GLY A 191 2.53 14.66 -35.64
C GLY A 191 2.29 15.67 -36.77
N TYR A 192 3.23 16.59 -36.94
CA TYR A 192 3.27 17.52 -38.07
C TYR A 192 3.75 16.81 -39.35
N SER A 193 2.96 16.91 -40.42
CA SER A 193 3.37 16.56 -41.79
C SER A 193 3.94 17.80 -42.48
N ASP A 194 5.20 17.74 -42.90
CA ASP A 194 5.82 18.85 -43.64
C ASP A 194 5.30 18.96 -45.08
N THR A 195 4.96 17.83 -45.70
CA THR A 195 4.44 17.79 -47.07
C THR A 195 3.15 18.57 -47.20
N ASP A 196 2.22 18.38 -46.25
CA ASP A 196 0.90 19.00 -46.28
C ASP A 196 0.76 20.22 -45.36
N LYS A 197 1.83 20.57 -44.64
CA LYS A 197 1.88 21.63 -43.64
C LYS A 197 0.74 21.55 -42.60
N LEU A 198 0.35 20.34 -42.21
CA LEU A 198 -0.73 20.07 -41.24
C LEU A 198 -0.23 19.31 -40.01
N THR A 199 -0.83 19.55 -38.85
CA THR A 199 -0.67 18.70 -37.65
C THR A 199 -1.94 17.89 -37.46
N VAL A 200 -1.83 16.57 -37.30
CA VAL A 200 -3.02 15.70 -37.24
C VAL A 200 -3.85 15.96 -35.98
N THR A 201 -3.20 16.13 -34.84
CA THR A 201 -3.81 16.34 -33.52
C THR A 201 -4.25 17.79 -33.26
N GLU A 202 -4.14 18.68 -34.25
CA GLU A 202 -4.51 20.09 -34.07
C GLU A 202 -6.00 20.24 -33.76
N ARG A 203 -6.31 21.00 -32.70
CA ARG A 203 -7.67 21.25 -32.16
C ARG A 203 -8.38 20.00 -31.63
N VAL A 204 -7.64 18.92 -31.38
CA VAL A 204 -8.13 17.76 -30.62
C VAL A 204 -7.87 18.02 -29.13
N SER A 205 -8.82 17.67 -28.26
CA SER A 205 -8.61 17.78 -26.81
C SER A 205 -7.49 16.85 -26.35
N TRP A 206 -6.77 17.21 -25.29
CA TRP A 206 -5.60 16.44 -24.86
C TRP A 206 -5.98 14.99 -24.49
N GLN A 207 -7.18 14.74 -23.96
CA GLN A 207 -7.64 13.38 -23.64
C GLN A 207 -7.82 12.54 -24.90
N CYS A 208 -8.43 13.11 -25.94
CA CYS A 208 -8.60 12.48 -27.23
C CYS A 208 -7.26 12.29 -27.94
N THR A 209 -6.37 13.30 -27.90
CA THR A 209 -5.01 13.21 -28.43
C THR A 209 -4.25 12.04 -27.79
N LEU A 210 -4.24 11.96 -26.46
CA LEU A 210 -3.59 10.88 -25.71
C LEU A 210 -4.19 9.51 -26.11
N GLY A 211 -5.52 9.43 -26.21
CA GLY A 211 -6.22 8.26 -26.75
C GLY A 211 -5.77 7.89 -28.17
N MET A 212 -5.64 8.85 -29.08
CA MET A 212 -5.17 8.62 -30.45
C MET A 212 -3.75 8.01 -30.47
N TYR A 213 -2.84 8.46 -29.61
CA TYR A 213 -1.52 7.83 -29.48
C TYR A 213 -1.61 6.39 -28.97
N LEU A 214 -2.54 6.09 -28.06
CA LEU A 214 -2.76 4.72 -27.60
C LEU A 214 -3.40 3.83 -28.68
N TRP A 215 -4.39 4.33 -29.40
CA TRP A 215 -5.16 3.56 -30.41
C TRP A 215 -4.47 3.42 -31.75
N TYR A 216 -3.66 4.40 -32.16
CA TYR A 216 -3.06 4.48 -33.50
C TYR A 216 -1.54 4.68 -33.46
N GLY A 217 -0.98 5.12 -32.34
CA GLY A 217 0.47 5.33 -32.18
C GLY A 217 1.25 4.03 -31.99
N ASN A 218 0.69 3.02 -31.32
CA ASN A 218 1.31 1.72 -31.01
C ASN A 218 0.97 0.64 -32.04
N GLU A 219 1.86 -0.33 -32.29
CA GLU A 219 1.51 -1.45 -33.17
C GLU A 219 0.45 -2.36 -32.51
N ALA A 220 -0.33 -3.09 -33.33
CA ALA A 220 -1.47 -3.87 -32.83
C ALA A 220 -1.05 -5.00 -31.88
N ASP A 221 0.15 -5.55 -32.07
CA ASP A 221 0.69 -6.67 -31.29
C ASP A 221 1.63 -6.22 -30.14
N GLU A 222 1.85 -4.91 -29.98
CA GLU A 222 2.73 -4.35 -28.95
C GLU A 222 1.97 -4.05 -27.65
N THR A 223 2.67 -4.12 -26.52
CA THR A 223 2.15 -3.60 -25.26
C THR A 223 1.93 -2.08 -25.41
N PRO A 224 0.76 -1.53 -25.05
CA PRO A 224 0.49 -0.10 -25.19
C PRO A 224 1.58 0.75 -24.53
N SER A 225 2.08 1.77 -25.25
CA SER A 225 3.11 2.69 -24.76
C SER A 225 2.73 4.15 -25.02
N LEU A 226 3.15 5.02 -24.12
CA LEU A 226 3.05 6.48 -24.24
C LEU A 226 4.37 7.12 -24.70
N GLU A 227 5.39 6.34 -25.02
CA GLU A 227 6.71 6.88 -25.41
C GLU A 227 6.63 7.84 -26.61
N ARG A 228 5.87 7.47 -27.66
CA ARG A 228 5.67 8.35 -28.82
C ARG A 228 4.94 9.65 -28.47
N TYR A 229 4.01 9.57 -27.51
CA TYR A 229 3.31 10.75 -27.01
C TYR A 229 4.29 11.66 -26.26
N ASN A 230 5.08 11.11 -25.35
CA ASN A 230 6.05 11.86 -24.55
C ASN A 230 7.13 12.52 -25.42
N ARG A 231 7.64 11.79 -26.44
CA ARG A 231 8.57 12.34 -27.45
C ARG A 231 7.99 13.52 -28.24
N THR A 232 6.68 13.76 -28.22
CA THR A 232 6.06 14.92 -28.88
C THR A 232 6.29 16.23 -28.10
N PHE A 233 6.62 16.13 -26.81
CA PHE A 233 6.87 17.27 -25.92
C PHE A 233 8.33 17.36 -25.46
N ASP A 234 9.24 16.61 -26.10
CA ASP A 234 10.66 16.64 -25.79
C ASP A 234 11.33 17.91 -26.35
N GLU A 235 11.45 18.92 -25.49
CA GLU A 235 12.04 20.22 -25.83
C GLU A 235 13.52 20.14 -26.26
N SER A 236 14.21 19.01 -26.03
CA SER A 236 15.59 18.83 -26.48
C SER A 236 15.71 18.66 -28.00
N VAL A 237 14.61 18.33 -28.68
CA VAL A 237 14.58 18.11 -30.13
C VAL A 237 14.43 19.45 -30.88
N ALA A 238 15.57 20.02 -31.26
CA ALA A 238 15.63 21.26 -32.05
C ALA A 238 15.28 21.05 -33.54
N ASN A 239 14.02 20.71 -33.84
CA ASN A 239 13.50 20.52 -35.19
C ASN A 239 12.20 21.33 -35.40
N ILE A 240 12.09 22.07 -36.52
CA ILE A 240 10.91 22.90 -36.81
C ILE A 240 9.61 22.10 -36.91
N HIS A 241 9.66 20.85 -37.39
CA HIS A 241 8.49 19.95 -37.44
C HIS A 241 8.10 19.49 -36.03
N HIS A 242 9.09 19.23 -35.18
CA HIS A 242 8.86 18.90 -33.79
C HIS A 242 8.18 20.08 -33.08
N LEU A 243 8.74 21.29 -33.18
CA LEU A 243 8.15 22.52 -32.60
C LEU A 243 6.71 22.77 -33.06
N LYS A 244 6.40 22.54 -34.34
CA LYS A 244 5.02 22.64 -34.84
C LYS A 244 4.13 21.55 -34.27
N THR A 245 4.64 20.34 -34.10
CA THR A 245 3.89 19.25 -33.47
C THR A 245 3.56 19.60 -32.02
N THR A 246 4.55 20.03 -31.24
CA THR A 246 4.39 20.42 -29.83
C THR A 246 3.41 21.57 -29.69
N LYS A 247 3.52 22.60 -30.54
CA LYS A 247 2.65 23.79 -30.49
C LYS A 247 1.17 23.48 -30.74
N TYR A 248 0.89 22.51 -31.61
CA TYR A 248 -0.49 22.21 -32.06
C TYR A 248 -1.06 20.92 -31.46
N THR A 249 -0.28 20.19 -30.68
CA THR A 249 -0.75 19.05 -29.88
C THR A 249 -1.16 19.53 -28.49
N ALA A 250 -2.38 19.23 -28.06
CA ALA A 250 -2.84 19.63 -26.74
C ALA A 250 -2.09 18.86 -25.63
N SER A 251 -1.60 19.60 -24.63
CA SER A 251 -0.88 19.05 -23.48
C SER A 251 -1.83 18.71 -22.32
N PRO A 252 -1.54 17.68 -21.50
CA PRO A 252 -2.34 17.30 -20.35
C PRO A 252 -2.13 18.26 -19.17
N ASP A 253 -3.08 18.26 -18.25
CA ASP A 253 -2.88 18.83 -16.92
C ASP A 253 -2.06 17.84 -16.07
N LEU A 254 -0.88 18.24 -15.63
CA LEU A 254 0.01 17.40 -14.81
C LEU A 254 -0.57 17.09 -13.42
N SER A 255 -1.53 17.87 -12.93
CA SER A 255 -2.24 17.59 -11.68
C SER A 255 -3.30 16.49 -11.81
N CYS A 256 -3.61 16.06 -13.03
CA CYS A 256 -4.63 15.06 -13.29
C CYS A 256 -4.18 13.66 -12.84
N LEU A 257 -4.82 13.13 -11.79
CA LEU A 257 -4.45 11.87 -11.13
C LEU A 257 -4.39 10.67 -12.09
N TRP A 258 -5.40 10.50 -12.95
CA TRP A 258 -5.43 9.36 -13.87
C TRP A 258 -4.38 9.50 -14.97
N TYR A 259 -4.04 10.72 -15.40
CA TYR A 259 -2.96 10.93 -16.36
C TYR A 259 -1.60 10.56 -15.76
N GLN A 260 -1.36 10.96 -14.50
CA GLN A 260 -0.17 10.55 -13.76
C GLN A 260 -0.04 9.03 -13.65
N LEU A 261 -1.15 8.33 -13.32
CA LEU A 261 -1.15 6.86 -13.27
C LEU A 261 -0.82 6.22 -14.63
N LEU A 262 -1.36 6.78 -15.71
CA LEU A 262 -1.06 6.34 -17.06
C LEU A 262 0.42 6.50 -17.42
N GLN A 263 1.02 7.63 -17.07
CA GLN A 263 2.45 7.87 -17.28
C GLN A 263 3.31 6.93 -16.44
N TRP A 264 2.95 6.71 -15.18
CA TRP A 264 3.61 5.72 -14.33
C TRP A 264 3.57 4.31 -14.90
N TRP A 265 2.46 3.92 -15.54
CA TRP A 265 2.27 2.55 -16.00
C TRP A 265 2.80 2.28 -17.41
N LEU A 266 2.59 3.21 -18.36
CA LEU A 266 2.82 3.02 -19.79
C LEU A 266 3.81 4.03 -20.40
N GLY A 267 4.31 4.99 -19.61
CA GLY A 267 5.07 6.13 -20.11
C GLY A 267 6.24 6.52 -19.23
N ASP A 268 6.33 7.82 -18.93
CA ASP A 268 7.39 8.38 -18.11
C ASP A 268 6.94 8.46 -16.64
N ALA A 269 7.45 7.54 -15.82
CA ALA A 269 7.13 7.47 -14.40
C ALA A 269 7.54 8.72 -13.61
N SER A 270 8.44 9.58 -14.13
CA SER A 270 8.83 10.83 -13.46
C SER A 270 7.70 11.87 -13.41
N VAL A 271 6.68 11.73 -14.26
CA VAL A 271 5.50 12.61 -14.27
C VAL A 271 4.57 12.33 -13.07
N ALA A 272 4.67 11.15 -12.46
CA ALA A 272 3.75 10.72 -11.42
C ALA A 272 4.07 11.35 -10.05
N GLN A 273 3.10 12.05 -9.47
CA GLN A 273 3.16 12.58 -8.11
C GLN A 273 2.38 11.66 -7.18
N ILE A 274 2.99 10.53 -6.80
CA ILE A 274 2.34 9.45 -6.05
C ILE A 274 1.73 9.95 -4.72
N ASP A 275 2.31 10.97 -4.08
CA ASP A 275 1.77 11.56 -2.85
C ASP A 275 0.36 12.19 -3.01
N ALA A 276 -0.05 12.51 -4.24
CA ALA A 276 -1.39 13.04 -4.52
C ALA A 276 -2.45 11.94 -4.71
N TRP A 277 -2.04 10.67 -4.79
CA TRP A 277 -2.95 9.55 -5.09
C TRP A 277 -3.63 9.03 -3.82
N PRO A 278 -4.79 8.35 -3.96
CA PRO A 278 -5.41 7.64 -2.84
C PRO A 278 -4.42 6.62 -2.24
N LEU A 279 -4.19 6.70 -0.93
CA LEU A 279 -3.19 5.86 -0.26
C LEU A 279 -3.52 4.36 -0.35
N ASP A 280 -4.80 4.01 -0.31
CA ASP A 280 -5.28 2.63 -0.49
C ASP A 280 -4.93 2.09 -1.88
N LEU A 281 -5.04 2.93 -2.92
CA LEU A 281 -4.63 2.58 -4.28
C LEU A 281 -3.12 2.37 -4.36
N VAL A 282 -2.32 3.32 -3.89
CA VAL A 282 -0.85 3.25 -3.93
C VAL A 282 -0.35 1.98 -3.22
N TRP A 283 -0.96 1.68 -2.07
CA TRP A 283 -0.65 0.49 -1.30
C TRP A 283 -0.98 -0.80 -2.07
N LEU A 284 -2.19 -0.90 -2.62
CA LEU A 284 -2.60 -2.08 -3.38
C LEU A 284 -1.79 -2.25 -4.67
N LEU A 285 -1.37 -1.17 -5.33
CA LEU A 285 -0.50 -1.25 -6.50
C LEU A 285 0.86 -1.88 -6.20
N ASN A 286 1.42 -1.65 -5.01
CA ASN A 286 2.65 -2.34 -4.58
C ASN A 286 2.44 -3.85 -4.40
N ILE A 287 1.26 -4.27 -3.96
CA ILE A 287 0.93 -5.68 -3.74
C ILE A 287 0.66 -6.40 -5.07
N TYR A 288 -0.17 -5.79 -5.93
CA TYR A 288 -0.58 -6.39 -7.21
C TYR A 288 0.46 -6.22 -8.32
N LYS A 289 1.36 -5.24 -8.20
CA LYS A 289 2.45 -4.98 -9.16
C LYS A 289 3.77 -4.66 -8.43
N PRO A 290 4.38 -5.66 -7.77
CA PRO A 290 5.60 -5.46 -6.95
C PRO A 290 6.84 -5.09 -7.77
N SER A 291 6.82 -5.24 -9.10
CA SER A 291 7.87 -4.73 -9.99
C SER A 291 7.79 -3.22 -10.25
N GLY A 292 6.76 -2.55 -9.72
CA GLY A 292 6.58 -1.11 -9.82
C GLY A 292 7.60 -0.33 -8.98
N SER A 293 8.00 0.85 -9.48
CA SER A 293 8.94 1.77 -8.82
C SER A 293 8.40 2.51 -7.59
N ILE A 294 7.31 2.04 -6.98
CA ILE A 294 6.71 2.73 -5.83
C ILE A 294 7.55 2.42 -4.59
N ASP A 295 7.91 3.48 -3.86
CA ASP A 295 8.69 3.38 -2.63
C ASP A 295 7.93 2.59 -1.54
N SER A 296 8.63 1.70 -0.85
CA SER A 296 8.11 0.93 0.28
C SER A 296 7.68 1.82 1.46
N SER A 297 8.12 3.09 1.51
CA SER A 297 7.61 4.07 2.47
C SER A 297 6.08 4.27 2.40
N TYR A 298 5.46 4.08 1.22
CA TYR A 298 4.00 4.14 1.08
C TYR A 298 3.31 2.93 1.70
N LEU A 299 3.98 1.77 1.76
CA LEU A 299 3.48 0.63 2.50
C LEU A 299 3.33 0.96 3.98
N LEU A 300 4.35 1.62 4.55
CA LEU A 300 4.33 2.07 5.93
C LEU A 300 3.27 3.16 6.18
N LYS A 301 3.12 4.14 5.27
CA LYS A 301 2.09 5.19 5.39
C LYS A 301 0.68 4.60 5.52
N TRP A 302 0.37 3.52 4.79
CA TRP A 302 -0.94 2.86 4.90
C TRP A 302 -1.13 2.19 6.26
N VAL A 303 -0.10 1.50 6.76
CA VAL A 303 -0.10 0.88 8.09
C VAL A 303 -0.33 1.96 9.18
N GLU A 304 0.41 3.07 9.11
CA GLU A 304 0.20 4.21 10.02
C GLU A 304 -1.19 4.83 9.90
N GLN A 305 -1.78 4.85 8.70
CA GLN A 305 -3.13 5.37 8.51
C GLN A 305 -4.16 4.48 9.21
N LEU A 306 -4.01 3.15 9.15
CA LEU A 306 -4.87 2.19 9.84
C LEU A 306 -4.75 2.33 11.37
N GLU A 307 -3.57 2.59 11.89
CA GLU A 307 -3.37 2.88 13.33
C GLU A 307 -4.04 4.18 13.76
N ARG A 308 -3.94 5.24 12.94
CA ARG A 308 -4.58 6.55 13.26
C ARG A 308 -6.10 6.50 13.31
N ILE A 309 -6.72 5.49 12.69
CA ILE A 309 -8.16 5.24 12.72
C ILE A 309 -8.53 4.10 13.68
N ASP A 310 -7.64 3.74 14.61
CA ASP A 310 -7.85 2.73 15.64
C ASP A 310 -8.22 1.34 15.10
N GLN A 311 -7.63 0.94 13.96
CA GLN A 311 -7.81 -0.38 13.34
C GLN A 311 -6.54 -1.23 13.49
N ALA A 312 -6.15 -1.53 14.73
CA ALA A 312 -4.87 -2.16 15.06
C ALA A 312 -4.68 -3.53 14.39
N GLU A 313 -5.69 -4.41 14.39
CA GLU A 313 -5.60 -5.73 13.77
C GLU A 313 -5.42 -5.63 12.25
N LEU A 314 -6.10 -4.68 11.60
CA LEU A 314 -5.91 -4.44 10.17
C LEU A 314 -4.53 -3.85 9.89
N ALA A 315 -4.01 -2.99 10.76
CA ALA A 315 -2.66 -2.47 10.66
C ALA A 315 -1.61 -3.58 10.79
N ILE A 316 -1.80 -4.52 11.73
CA ILE A 316 -0.96 -5.73 11.85
C ILE A 316 -0.99 -6.53 10.55
N TYR A 317 -2.18 -6.78 10.00
CA TYR A 317 -2.31 -7.51 8.74
C TYR A 317 -1.61 -6.80 7.57
N ALA A 318 -1.80 -5.50 7.45
CA ALA A 318 -1.15 -4.69 6.42
C ALA A 318 0.37 -4.67 6.59
N ALA A 319 0.87 -4.63 7.83
CA ALA A 319 2.29 -4.61 8.15
C ALA A 319 3.00 -5.90 7.71
N LEU A 320 2.30 -7.02 7.57
CA LEU A 320 2.87 -8.27 7.03
C LEU A 320 3.36 -8.13 5.58
N PHE A 321 2.86 -7.16 4.82
CA PHE A 321 3.28 -6.88 3.44
C PHE A 321 4.52 -5.97 3.35
N LEU A 322 5.03 -5.48 4.48
CA LEU A 322 6.27 -4.70 4.51
C LEU A 322 7.48 -5.60 4.20
N PRO A 323 8.56 -5.06 3.60
CA PRO A 323 9.80 -5.81 3.39
C PRO A 323 10.41 -6.35 4.70
N GLU A 324 10.28 -5.58 5.80
CA GLU A 324 10.77 -5.94 7.14
C GLU A 324 9.61 -5.83 8.16
N PRO A 325 8.69 -6.81 8.19
CA PRO A 325 7.45 -6.70 8.94
C PRO A 325 7.64 -6.80 10.47
N GLN A 326 8.73 -7.45 10.91
CA GLN A 326 8.95 -7.84 12.31
C GLN A 326 8.94 -6.67 13.29
N GLN A 327 9.66 -5.59 12.97
CA GLN A 327 9.73 -4.43 13.84
C GLN A 327 8.35 -3.78 13.96
N ARG A 328 7.69 -3.53 12.82
CA ARG A 328 6.43 -2.78 12.81
C ARG A 328 5.29 -3.55 13.47
N VAL A 329 5.19 -4.86 13.22
CA VAL A 329 4.17 -5.71 13.88
C VAL A 329 4.37 -5.72 15.40
N ASN A 330 5.61 -5.83 15.88
CA ASN A 330 5.89 -5.81 17.32
C ASN A 330 5.55 -4.45 17.95
N ASP A 331 5.83 -3.35 17.25
CA ASP A 331 5.49 -2.01 17.73
C ASP A 331 3.97 -1.83 17.87
N ILE A 332 3.19 -2.24 16.86
CA ILE A 332 1.73 -2.16 16.89
C ILE A 332 1.14 -3.04 18.00
N LEU A 333 1.63 -4.28 18.14
CA LEU A 333 1.16 -5.21 19.18
C LEU A 333 1.38 -4.69 20.61
N ARG A 334 2.41 -3.87 20.83
CA ARG A 334 2.74 -3.28 22.13
C ARG A 334 1.99 -1.98 22.41
N GLN A 335 1.81 -1.14 21.38
CA GLN A 335 1.35 0.26 21.54
C GLN A 335 -0.14 0.45 21.26
N CYS A 336 -0.76 -0.41 20.46
CA CYS A 336 -2.16 -0.27 20.07
C CYS A 336 -3.06 -1.23 20.86
N GLU A 337 -4.29 -0.80 21.10
CA GLU A 337 -5.33 -1.66 21.66
C GLU A 337 -5.85 -2.60 20.56
N TRP A 338 -5.71 -3.90 20.78
CA TRP A 338 -6.26 -4.95 19.94
C TRP A 338 -7.09 -5.89 20.80
N THR A 339 -8.13 -6.49 20.21
CA THR A 339 -9.22 -7.13 20.96
C THR A 339 -9.35 -8.62 20.69
N ASP A 340 -8.94 -9.09 19.51
CA ASP A 340 -9.19 -10.46 19.04
C ASP A 340 -7.88 -11.28 18.98
N GLU A 341 -7.46 -11.80 20.14
CA GLU A 341 -6.25 -12.64 20.24
C GLU A 341 -6.36 -13.92 19.41
N ASP A 342 -7.53 -14.54 19.40
CA ASP A 342 -7.79 -15.78 18.67
C ASP A 342 -7.61 -15.55 17.17
N LYS A 343 -8.05 -14.42 16.64
CA LYS A 343 -7.80 -14.04 15.25
C LYS A 343 -6.30 -13.82 14.98
N LEU A 344 -5.57 -13.15 15.87
CA LEU A 344 -4.12 -12.95 15.70
C LEU A 344 -3.37 -14.29 15.65
N LEU A 345 -3.70 -15.21 16.54
CA LEU A 345 -3.07 -16.54 16.62
C LEU A 345 -3.48 -17.45 15.45
N ASN A 346 -4.78 -17.57 15.21
CA ASN A 346 -5.32 -18.64 14.37
C ASN A 346 -5.52 -18.21 12.91
N VAL A 347 -5.87 -16.95 12.67
CA VAL A 347 -6.13 -16.42 11.32
C VAL A 347 -4.90 -15.70 10.79
N TYR A 348 -4.26 -14.87 11.61
CA TYR A 348 -3.06 -14.13 11.20
C TYR A 348 -1.78 -14.88 11.49
N HIS A 349 -1.83 -16.07 12.11
CA HIS A 349 -0.65 -16.89 12.39
C HIS A 349 0.49 -16.13 13.09
N ILE A 350 0.15 -15.11 13.90
CA ILE A 350 1.13 -14.36 14.68
C ILE A 350 1.65 -15.31 15.77
N PRO A 351 2.98 -15.47 15.91
CA PRO A 351 3.53 -16.36 16.93
C PRO A 351 3.08 -15.94 18.33
N SER A 352 2.56 -16.89 19.12
CA SER A 352 2.14 -16.66 20.52
C SER A 352 3.23 -15.99 21.35
N LYS A 353 4.49 -16.36 21.13
CA LYS A 353 5.66 -15.74 21.75
C LYS A 353 5.72 -14.22 21.54
N ASN A 354 5.38 -13.74 20.33
CA ASN A 354 5.39 -12.31 20.02
C ASN A 354 4.25 -11.59 20.75
N LEU A 355 3.06 -12.21 20.84
CA LEU A 355 1.93 -11.66 21.59
C LEU A 355 2.24 -11.55 23.08
N CYS A 356 2.76 -12.62 23.69
CA CYS A 356 3.17 -12.60 25.10
C CYS A 356 4.24 -11.55 25.37
N LEU A 357 5.26 -11.43 24.49
CA LEU A 357 6.30 -10.42 24.65
C LEU A 357 5.72 -9.01 24.54
N ALA A 358 4.82 -8.75 23.59
CA ALA A 358 4.20 -7.44 23.42
C ALA A 358 3.34 -7.04 24.65
N LYS A 359 2.50 -7.96 25.15
CA LYS A 359 1.71 -7.75 26.38
C LYS A 359 2.60 -7.52 27.60
N ALA A 360 3.69 -8.28 27.75
CA ALA A 360 4.64 -8.11 28.84
C ALA A 360 5.33 -6.74 28.77
N LEU A 361 5.77 -6.31 27.58
CA LEU A 361 6.36 -4.98 27.39
C LEU A 361 5.36 -3.84 27.63
N HIS A 362 4.09 -4.03 27.26
CA HIS A 362 3.03 -3.07 27.58
C HIS A 362 2.82 -2.95 29.10
N ALA A 363 2.72 -4.08 29.81
CA ALA A 363 2.63 -4.08 31.28
C ALA A 363 3.86 -3.43 31.94
N HIS A 364 5.05 -3.65 31.37
CA HIS A 364 6.28 -2.98 31.80
C HIS A 364 6.20 -1.45 31.66
N ASP A 365 5.67 -0.96 30.53
CA ASP A 365 5.49 0.48 30.28
C ASP A 365 4.49 1.13 31.23
N GLU A 366 3.47 0.37 31.64
CA GLU A 366 2.47 0.75 32.65
C GLU A 366 2.94 0.53 34.10
N TRP A 367 4.18 0.07 34.30
CA TRP A 367 4.79 -0.23 35.60
C TRP A 367 4.06 -1.35 36.39
N ASP A 368 3.31 -2.22 35.71
CA ASP A 368 2.70 -3.42 36.28
C ASP A 368 3.60 -4.66 36.11
N PHE A 369 4.64 -4.70 36.92
CA PHE A 369 5.63 -5.79 36.87
C PHE A 369 5.07 -7.15 37.30
N ILE A 370 3.95 -7.19 38.04
CA ILE A 370 3.33 -8.46 38.45
C ILE A 370 2.64 -9.08 37.26
N GLU A 371 1.89 -8.29 36.51
CA GLU A 371 1.22 -8.76 35.31
C GLU A 371 2.25 -9.12 34.22
N GLU A 372 3.28 -8.30 34.04
CA GLU A 372 4.44 -8.63 33.19
C GLU A 372 5.01 -10.01 33.53
N TYR A 373 5.25 -10.30 34.81
CA TYR A 373 5.79 -11.58 35.26
C TYR A 373 4.89 -12.77 34.89
N LYS A 374 3.57 -12.65 35.11
CA LYS A 374 2.61 -13.73 34.76
C LYS A 374 2.62 -14.01 33.26
N ILE A 375 2.53 -12.96 32.46
CA ILE A 375 2.51 -13.07 30.99
C ILE A 375 3.80 -13.71 30.47
N LEU A 376 4.96 -13.34 31.02
CA LEU A 376 6.24 -13.94 30.64
C LEU A 376 6.30 -15.44 30.98
N LEU A 377 5.73 -15.87 32.11
CA LEU A 377 5.62 -17.28 32.46
C LEU A 377 4.69 -18.05 31.50
N GLU A 378 3.51 -17.49 31.21
CA GLU A 378 2.54 -18.06 30.27
C GLU A 378 3.16 -18.24 28.87
N GLY A 379 3.96 -17.26 28.42
CA GLY A 379 4.70 -17.32 27.16
C GLY A 379 5.97 -18.18 27.16
N ALA A 380 6.27 -18.90 28.26
CA ALA A 380 7.48 -19.68 28.45
C ALA A 380 8.80 -18.87 28.25
N LEU A 381 8.77 -17.58 28.56
CA LEU A 381 9.92 -16.65 28.48
C LEU A 381 10.67 -16.63 29.81
N TYR A 382 11.21 -17.78 30.20
CA TYR A 382 11.70 -18.02 31.57
C TYR A 382 12.84 -17.09 31.99
N GLU A 383 13.80 -16.80 31.12
CA GLU A 383 14.90 -15.89 31.46
C GLU A 383 14.40 -14.45 31.70
N GLN A 384 13.48 -13.95 30.88
CA GLN A 384 12.86 -12.64 31.07
C GLN A 384 12.00 -12.63 32.34
N ALA A 385 11.21 -13.68 32.58
CA ALA A 385 10.40 -13.83 33.78
C ALA A 385 11.27 -13.83 35.05
N LYS A 386 12.41 -14.52 35.02
CA LYS A 386 13.40 -14.55 36.11
C LYS A 386 13.96 -13.15 36.36
N MET A 387 14.37 -12.44 35.31
CA MET A 387 14.86 -11.07 35.46
C MET A 387 13.80 -10.15 36.06
N ASN A 388 12.55 -10.24 35.59
CA ASN A 388 11.45 -9.45 36.14
C ASN A 388 11.18 -9.77 37.62
N LEU A 389 11.15 -11.06 37.97
CA LEU A 389 10.95 -11.55 39.33
C LEU A 389 11.99 -10.98 40.30
N LEU A 390 13.28 -11.05 39.92
CA LEU A 390 14.39 -10.63 40.76
C LEU A 390 14.54 -9.10 40.86
N CYS A 391 14.25 -8.38 39.78
CA CYS A 391 14.47 -6.94 39.70
C CYS A 391 13.27 -6.10 40.15
N PHE A 392 12.05 -6.64 40.06
CA PHE A 392 10.83 -5.85 40.28
C PHE A 392 9.85 -6.52 41.25
N VAL A 393 9.43 -7.77 41.00
CA VAL A 393 8.37 -8.41 41.80
C VAL A 393 8.81 -8.66 43.25
N LEU A 394 9.91 -9.40 43.46
CA LEU A 394 10.39 -9.71 44.81
C LEU A 394 10.80 -8.45 45.59
N PRO A 395 11.55 -7.48 45.02
CA PRO A 395 11.89 -6.24 45.72
C PRO A 395 10.68 -5.40 46.15
N VAL A 396 9.53 -5.49 45.47
CA VAL A 396 8.31 -4.75 45.87
C VAL A 396 7.73 -5.31 47.16
N TYR A 397 7.66 -6.63 47.30
CA TYR A 397 7.08 -7.28 48.47
C TYR A 397 8.06 -7.43 49.63
N PHE A 398 9.36 -7.55 49.36
CA PHE A 398 10.37 -7.83 50.39
C PHE A 398 10.99 -6.56 51.04
N LYS A 399 10.30 -5.41 51.03
CA LYS A 399 10.86 -4.15 51.55
C LYS A 399 10.92 -4.11 53.08
N CYS A 400 12.13 -4.27 53.63
CA CYS A 400 12.64 -3.97 55.00
C CYS A 400 11.84 -4.39 56.25
N LYS A 401 10.53 -4.66 56.18
CA LYS A 401 9.76 -5.33 57.22
C LYS A 401 9.29 -6.65 56.64
N VAL A 402 10.04 -7.69 56.97
CA VAL A 402 9.70 -9.05 56.59
C VAL A 402 8.56 -9.49 57.50
N ASP A 403 7.32 -9.37 57.02
CA ASP A 403 6.17 -10.04 57.64
C ASP A 403 5.87 -11.35 56.90
N ASP A 404 5.23 -12.29 57.61
CA ASP A 404 4.93 -13.61 57.05
C ASP A 404 4.12 -13.50 55.74
N THR A 405 3.22 -12.51 55.64
CA THR A 405 2.42 -12.25 54.45
C THR A 405 3.27 -11.86 53.23
N SER A 406 4.31 -11.05 53.41
CA SER A 406 5.22 -10.67 52.33
C SER A 406 6.12 -11.83 51.91
N ILE A 407 6.58 -12.64 52.87
CA ILE A 407 7.34 -13.86 52.54
C ILE A 407 6.46 -14.87 51.80
N GLU A 408 5.21 -15.09 52.24
CA GLU A 408 4.24 -15.96 51.59
C GLU A 408 3.97 -15.53 50.15
N LYS A 409 3.82 -14.21 49.91
CA LYS A 409 3.67 -13.67 48.54
C LYS A 409 4.90 -13.92 47.69
N CYS A 410 6.10 -13.59 48.19
CA CYS A 410 7.36 -13.88 47.48
C CYS A 410 7.53 -15.39 47.19
N LEU A 411 7.13 -16.24 48.13
CA LEU A 411 7.17 -17.69 47.99
C LEU A 411 6.17 -18.17 46.94
N SER A 412 4.99 -17.56 46.85
CA SER A 412 3.99 -17.88 45.82
C SER A 412 4.49 -17.56 44.41
N TYR A 413 5.10 -16.39 44.20
CA TYR A 413 5.67 -16.00 42.91
C TYR A 413 6.86 -16.87 42.53
N THR A 414 7.78 -17.13 43.47
CA THR A 414 8.91 -18.02 43.18
C THR A 414 8.44 -19.44 42.89
N LYS A 415 7.41 -19.97 43.57
CA LYS A 415 6.82 -21.30 43.29
C LYS A 415 6.10 -21.38 41.94
N ALA A 416 5.58 -20.26 41.43
CA ALA A 416 4.97 -20.19 40.11
C ALA A 416 6.00 -20.37 38.98
N TYR A 417 7.28 -20.07 39.24
CA TYR A 417 8.36 -20.37 38.31
C TYR A 417 8.55 -21.91 38.17
N PRO A 418 8.67 -22.45 36.94
CA PRO A 418 8.69 -23.89 36.74
C PRO A 418 9.85 -24.60 37.47
N LYS A 419 9.55 -25.71 38.14
CA LYS A 419 10.53 -26.49 38.90
C LYS A 419 11.63 -27.05 38.00
N GLY A 420 12.88 -26.96 38.46
CA GLY A 420 14.05 -27.54 37.76
C GLY A 420 14.59 -26.69 36.61
N GLN A 421 13.99 -25.53 36.31
CA GLN A 421 14.48 -24.61 35.29
C GLN A 421 15.63 -23.71 35.79
N ASP A 422 15.68 -23.42 37.10
CA ASP A 422 16.68 -22.49 37.63
C ASP A 422 17.06 -22.74 39.10
N GLU A 423 18.35 -22.97 39.34
CA GLU A 423 18.91 -23.24 40.67
C GLU A 423 18.83 -22.03 41.61
N LEU A 424 18.93 -20.80 41.07
CA LEU A 424 18.86 -19.59 41.87
C LEU A 424 17.45 -19.39 42.43
N ILE A 425 16.42 -19.53 41.59
CA ILE A 425 15.04 -19.42 42.07
C ILE A 425 14.76 -20.49 43.13
N GLN A 426 15.28 -21.71 42.98
CA GLN A 426 15.18 -22.74 44.00
C GLN A 426 15.89 -22.37 45.32
N HIS A 427 17.06 -21.73 45.25
CA HIS A 427 17.76 -21.24 46.44
C HIS A 427 16.97 -20.13 47.15
N ILE A 428 16.35 -19.22 46.40
CA ILE A 428 15.46 -18.19 46.96
C ILE A 428 14.23 -18.82 47.59
N GLN A 429 13.59 -19.82 46.96
CA GLN A 429 12.47 -20.56 47.54
C GLN A 429 12.83 -21.22 48.87
N ASN A 430 14.00 -21.88 48.94
CA ASN A 430 14.49 -22.50 50.17
C ASN A 430 14.73 -21.46 51.27
N THR A 431 15.28 -20.30 50.90
CA THR A 431 15.50 -19.17 51.81
C THR A 431 14.18 -18.64 52.36
N LEU A 432 13.19 -18.36 51.50
CA LEU A 432 11.89 -17.86 51.92
C LEU A 432 11.14 -18.89 52.78
N THR A 433 11.28 -20.18 52.49
CA THR A 433 10.69 -21.26 53.30
C THR A 433 11.33 -21.29 54.69
N TYR A 434 12.66 -21.20 54.77
CA TYR A 434 13.41 -21.14 56.03
C TYR A 434 12.95 -19.98 56.92
N LEU A 435 12.76 -18.80 56.33
CA LEU A 435 12.26 -17.60 57.02
C LEU A 435 10.84 -17.80 57.58
N LEU A 436 9.95 -18.47 56.85
CA LEU A 436 8.58 -18.78 57.32
C LEU A 436 8.54 -19.86 58.39
N THR A 437 9.42 -20.87 58.30
CA THR A 437 9.43 -21.98 59.26
C THR A 437 10.14 -21.64 60.57
N ASN A 438 10.81 -20.48 60.66
CA ASN A 438 11.64 -20.08 61.81
C ASN A 438 12.62 -21.19 62.25
N ASP A 439 13.19 -21.90 61.28
CA ASP A 439 14.10 -23.02 61.53
C ASP A 439 15.43 -22.46 62.05
N LYS A 440 15.68 -22.44 63.36
CA LYS A 440 16.88 -21.81 63.95
C LYS A 440 18.17 -22.64 63.80
N ASN A 441 18.27 -23.49 62.77
CA ASN A 441 19.49 -24.25 62.50
C ASN A 441 20.60 -23.35 61.94
N ALA A 442 21.68 -23.20 62.70
CA ALA A 442 22.84 -22.37 62.36
C ALA A 442 23.59 -22.87 61.11
N GLU A 443 23.69 -24.18 60.90
CA GLU A 443 24.35 -24.76 59.71
C GLU A 443 23.55 -24.46 58.43
N THR A 444 22.22 -24.49 58.54
CA THR A 444 21.31 -24.18 57.42
C THR A 444 21.33 -22.69 57.09
N SER A 445 21.31 -21.82 58.10
CA SER A 445 21.44 -20.36 57.93
C SER A 445 22.75 -19.98 57.22
N GLN A 446 23.88 -20.53 57.68
CA GLN A 446 25.19 -20.24 57.12
C GLN A 446 25.33 -20.72 55.66
N MET A 447 24.81 -21.92 55.34
CA MET A 447 24.76 -22.45 53.98
C MET A 447 23.92 -21.56 53.04
N LEU A 448 22.76 -21.08 53.50
CA LEU A 448 21.87 -20.23 52.69
C LEU A 448 22.51 -18.86 52.42
N VAL A 449 23.14 -18.25 53.42
CA VAL A 449 23.86 -16.97 53.28
C VAL A 449 25.02 -17.07 52.30
N GLU A 450 25.82 -18.15 52.35
CA GLU A 450 26.91 -18.36 51.40
C GLU A 450 26.39 -18.49 49.96
N LYS A 451 25.30 -19.24 49.75
CA LYS A 451 24.66 -19.36 48.44
C LYS A 451 24.14 -18.02 47.93
N LEU A 452 23.46 -17.23 48.76
CA LEU A 452 22.95 -15.90 48.38
C LEU A 452 24.07 -14.90 48.08
N LYS A 453 25.21 -14.95 48.79
CA LYS A 453 26.37 -14.07 48.54
C LYS A 453 27.07 -14.33 47.20
N GLN A 454 26.97 -15.54 46.66
CA GLN A 454 27.59 -15.89 45.38
C GLN A 454 26.81 -15.34 44.16
N VAL A 455 25.54 -14.99 44.34
CA VAL A 455 24.61 -14.63 43.26
C VAL A 455 24.76 -13.21 42.69
N PRO A 456 24.96 -12.13 43.49
CA PRO A 456 25.05 -10.76 42.98
C PRO A 456 26.15 -10.55 41.92
N SER A 457 27.20 -11.37 41.95
CA SER A 457 28.28 -11.33 40.96
C SER A 457 27.82 -11.59 39.52
N LYS A 458 26.68 -12.27 39.33
CA LYS A 458 26.11 -12.65 38.02
C LYS A 458 24.96 -11.75 37.54
N TYR A 459 24.30 -11.01 38.44
CA TYR A 459 23.14 -10.16 38.12
C TYR A 459 23.36 -8.76 38.69
N ARG A 460 23.86 -7.83 37.86
CA ARG A 460 24.15 -6.45 38.27
C ARG A 460 22.88 -5.60 38.19
N GLY A 461 22.45 -5.05 39.33
CA GLY A 461 21.29 -4.16 39.39
C GLY A 461 20.98 -3.74 40.82
N ARG A 462 20.69 -2.44 41.02
CA ARG A 462 20.46 -1.86 42.35
C ARG A 462 19.34 -2.58 43.12
N HIS A 463 18.23 -2.89 42.46
CA HIS A 463 17.08 -3.56 43.09
C HIS A 463 17.39 -5.02 43.44
N THR A 464 18.14 -5.71 42.59
CA THR A 464 18.59 -7.08 42.81
C THR A 464 19.59 -7.18 43.97
N GLU A 465 20.57 -6.26 44.02
CA GLU A 465 21.53 -6.15 45.13
C GLU A 465 20.83 -5.84 46.45
N GLU A 466 19.85 -4.93 46.45
CA GLU A 466 19.04 -4.59 47.61
C GLU A 466 18.20 -5.78 48.09
N LEU A 467 17.57 -6.52 47.17
CA LEU A 467 16.85 -7.76 47.49
C LEU A 467 17.76 -8.79 48.17
N PHE A 468 18.93 -9.08 47.59
CA PHE A 468 19.84 -10.07 48.16
C PHE A 468 20.42 -9.62 49.50
N LYS A 469 20.73 -8.34 49.65
CA LYS A 469 21.13 -7.77 50.94
C LYS A 469 20.05 -7.97 51.99
N ASN A 470 18.80 -7.62 51.67
CA ASN A 470 17.67 -7.74 52.59
C ASN A 470 17.38 -9.21 52.93
N LEU A 471 17.49 -10.13 51.97
CA LEU A 471 17.35 -11.58 52.20
C LEU A 471 18.44 -12.10 53.14
N ILE A 472 19.70 -11.67 52.95
CA ILE A 472 20.81 -12.06 53.82
C ILE A 472 20.62 -11.51 55.24
N GLU A 473 20.21 -10.24 55.37
CA GLU A 473 19.92 -9.64 56.67
C GLU A 473 18.79 -10.39 57.38
N ALA A 474 17.71 -10.73 56.67
CA ALA A 474 16.58 -11.48 57.23
C ALA A 474 16.92 -12.92 57.67
N VAL A 475 17.94 -13.55 57.09
CA VAL A 475 18.39 -14.90 57.48
C VAL A 475 19.32 -14.86 58.71
N LEU A 476 20.01 -13.73 58.92
CA LEU A 476 20.96 -13.54 60.01
C LEU A 476 20.31 -13.00 61.30
N PHE A 477 19.15 -12.34 61.20
CA PHE A 477 18.42 -11.71 62.30
C PHE A 477 17.00 -12.27 62.40
#